data_AF-A0A9N8ZWZ8-F1
#
_entry.id   AF-A0A9N8ZWZ8-F1
#
_cell.length_a   1.000
_cell.length_b   1.000
_cell.length_c   1.000
_cell.angle_alpha   90.00
_cell.angle_beta   90.00
_cell.angle_gamma   90.00
#
_symmetry.space_group_name_H-M   'P 1'
#
loop_
_entity.id
_entity.type
_entity.pdbx_description
1 polymer ?
#
loop_
_entity_poly.entity_id
_entity_poly.type
_entity_poly.pdbx_seq_one_letter_code
_entity_poly.pdbx_strand_id
1 'polypeptide(L)'
;MTPPVISSDVVQIILSHLPVRNIYALRRVNREWYSVFEHALMLHLLEWQSQIIVKPGANATPADSIALTCVAYDPPSGVFTFKPTIKSQSISCVPKYLRQLKILFQEWDQELESLTQKIRRNEPGRSAESVEPGSEIAQHLSNYALALLVERYVDSSMKEYQIYEKPGEETITYLGDEDMILKCYTRPVEAKLLSVNPEKTVALEIEYMKVRSSWIVSGTSNQNAAIPRFQIYPERYILLSELTAEAGISDYNHYASAVLQWVTSDHSKLDQETTDLLQRLKDTKGDFTKSEKLAKELEARGITRRCMWQHGFSRRFISGLDNSMTFEQVLERIVNSEKQLENRDTNQKPMVTAKPPARFFDWKFGKSS
;
A
#
# COMPACT_ATOMS: atom_id res chain seq x y z
N MET A 1 -24.44 14.61 36.44
CA MET A 1 -24.44 13.16 36.14
C MET A 1 -23.12 12.86 35.46
N THR A 2 -22.28 12.03 36.08
CA THR A 2 -21.09 11.48 35.42
C THR A 2 -21.55 10.57 34.29
N PRO A 3 -21.00 10.68 33.07
CA PRO A 3 -21.36 9.77 31.99
C PRO A 3 -21.05 8.33 32.41
N PRO A 4 -21.87 7.35 31.99
CA PRO A 4 -21.63 5.95 32.30
C PRO A 4 -20.24 5.54 31.81
N VAL A 5 -19.49 4.85 32.67
CA VAL A 5 -18.17 4.32 32.33
C VAL A 5 -18.38 3.10 31.45
N ILE A 6 -18.16 3.24 30.14
CA ILE A 6 -18.16 2.13 29.20
C ILE A 6 -16.82 1.41 29.33
N SER A 7 -16.82 0.09 29.43
CA SER A 7 -15.59 -0.69 29.49
C SER A 7 -14.81 -0.61 28.17
N SER A 8 -13.49 -0.76 28.23
CA SER A 8 -12.63 -0.72 27.05
C SER A 8 -13.00 -1.78 26.01
N ASP A 9 -13.50 -2.95 26.43
CA ASP A 9 -13.88 -4.04 25.54
C ASP A 9 -15.15 -3.70 24.75
N VAL A 10 -16.15 -3.10 25.43
CA VAL A 10 -17.38 -2.62 24.76
C VAL A 10 -17.04 -1.48 23.79
N VAL A 11 -16.12 -0.60 24.15
CA VAL A 11 -15.62 0.43 23.23
C VAL A 11 -14.95 -0.20 22.01
N GLN A 12 -14.10 -1.21 22.18
CA GLN A 12 -13.44 -1.89 21.05
C GLN A 12 -14.45 -2.52 20.09
N ILE A 13 -15.48 -3.18 20.61
CA ILE A 13 -16.56 -3.78 19.81
C ILE A 13 -17.35 -2.70 19.05
N ILE A 14 -17.73 -1.60 19.72
CA ILE A 14 -18.44 -0.51 19.03
C ILE A 14 -17.57 0.09 17.93
N LEU A 15 -16.27 0.25 18.19
CA LEU A 15 -15.34 0.79 17.22
C LEU A 15 -15.09 -0.18 16.06
N SER A 16 -15.10 -1.49 16.27
CA SER A 16 -14.92 -2.48 15.17
C SER A 16 -16.03 -2.41 14.13
N HIS A 17 -17.18 -1.84 14.48
CA HIS A 17 -18.30 -1.59 13.56
C HIS A 17 -18.17 -0.29 12.77
N LEU A 18 -17.12 0.52 12.97
CA LEU A 18 -16.86 1.71 12.18
C LEU A 18 -15.95 1.40 10.97
N PRO A 19 -15.98 2.22 9.91
CA PRO A 19 -14.96 2.14 8.86
C PRO A 19 -13.55 2.24 9.42
N VAL A 20 -12.60 1.51 8.85
CA VAL A 20 -11.17 1.54 9.20
C VAL A 20 -10.64 2.97 9.31
N ARG A 21 -11.03 3.83 8.36
CA ARG A 21 -10.65 5.25 8.36
C ARG A 21 -11.14 6.00 9.59
N ASN A 22 -12.35 5.69 10.05
CA ASN A 22 -12.95 6.32 11.22
C ASN A 22 -12.30 5.81 12.50
N ILE A 23 -12.04 4.50 12.60
CA ILE A 23 -11.28 3.91 13.72
C ILE A 23 -9.93 4.61 13.85
N TYR A 24 -9.21 4.76 12.74
CA TYR A 24 -7.91 5.41 12.73
C TYR A 24 -7.97 6.90 13.05
N ALA A 25 -8.99 7.63 12.59
CA ALA A 25 -9.16 9.04 12.90
C ALA A 25 -9.37 9.27 14.40
N LEU A 26 -10.12 8.39 15.07
CA LEU A 26 -10.39 8.47 16.50
C LEU A 26 -9.13 8.25 17.35
N ARG A 27 -8.09 7.59 16.80
CA ARG A 27 -6.76 7.47 17.43
C ARG A 27 -6.14 8.82 17.83
N ARG A 28 -6.53 9.91 17.18
CA ARG A 28 -6.01 11.25 17.49
C ARG A 28 -6.68 11.91 18.70
N VAL A 29 -7.80 11.38 19.18
CA VAL A 29 -8.59 11.97 20.26
C VAL A 29 -7.92 11.77 21.62
N ASN A 30 -7.39 10.56 21.89
CA ASN A 30 -6.72 10.25 23.14
C ASN A 30 -5.52 9.30 22.92
N ARG A 31 -4.35 9.68 23.44
CA ARG A 31 -3.13 8.86 23.41
C ARG A 31 -3.23 7.57 24.21
N GLU A 32 -3.96 7.59 25.32
CA GLU A 32 -4.16 6.44 26.19
C GLU A 32 -4.98 5.34 25.51
N TRP A 33 -5.74 5.70 24.47
CA TRP A 33 -6.63 4.79 23.76
C TRP A 33 -5.98 4.20 22.50
N TYR A 34 -4.69 4.47 22.23
CA TYR A 34 -4.02 3.94 21.04
C TYR A 34 -4.14 2.42 20.93
N SER A 35 -3.92 1.70 22.05
CA SER A 35 -4.10 0.25 22.09
C SER A 35 -5.54 -0.15 21.81
N VAL A 36 -6.53 0.55 22.38
CA VAL A 36 -7.97 0.30 22.16
C VAL A 36 -8.32 0.41 20.68
N PHE A 37 -7.81 1.42 19.96
CA PHE A 37 -8.09 1.60 18.54
C PHE A 37 -7.43 0.55 17.65
N GLU A 38 -6.19 0.15 17.94
CA GLU A 38 -5.52 -0.89 17.14
C GLU A 38 -6.15 -2.28 17.39
N HIS A 39 -6.64 -2.56 18.60
CA HIS A 39 -7.44 -3.77 18.87
C HIS A 39 -8.80 -3.71 18.16
N ALA A 40 -9.50 -2.57 18.20
CA ALA A 40 -10.73 -2.38 17.43
C ALA A 40 -10.52 -2.57 15.93
N LEU A 41 -9.37 -2.09 15.40
CA LEU A 41 -8.99 -2.32 14.00
C LEU A 41 -8.74 -3.80 13.73
N MET A 42 -8.06 -4.52 14.62
CA MET A 42 -7.88 -5.97 14.49
C MET A 42 -9.23 -6.70 14.48
N LEU A 43 -10.12 -6.36 15.41
CA LEU A 43 -11.48 -6.92 15.45
C LEU A 43 -12.24 -6.62 14.17
N HIS A 44 -12.16 -5.39 13.65
CA HIS A 44 -12.78 -5.01 12.39
C HIS A 44 -12.28 -5.90 11.24
N LEU A 45 -10.96 -6.04 11.09
CA LEU A 45 -10.37 -6.84 10.01
C LEU A 45 -10.83 -8.31 10.05
N LEU A 46 -11.03 -8.87 11.26
CA LEU A 46 -11.50 -10.23 11.46
C LEU A 46 -13.01 -10.37 11.21
N GLU A 47 -13.82 -9.47 11.79
CA GLU A 47 -15.28 -9.52 11.76
C GLU A 47 -15.82 -9.27 10.34
N TRP A 48 -15.25 -8.29 9.64
CA TRP A 48 -15.63 -7.90 8.28
C TRP A 48 -14.91 -8.69 7.20
N GLN A 49 -14.06 -9.65 7.61
CA GLN A 49 -13.24 -10.47 6.72
C GLN A 49 -12.48 -9.61 5.71
N SER A 50 -11.89 -8.49 6.16
CA SER A 50 -11.12 -7.60 5.29
C SER A 50 -9.94 -8.37 4.69
N GLN A 51 -9.66 -8.12 3.42
CA GLN A 51 -8.63 -8.84 2.66
C GLN A 51 -7.65 -7.88 2.01
N ILE A 52 -6.43 -8.35 1.82
CA ILE A 52 -5.50 -7.74 0.86
C ILE A 52 -5.45 -8.64 -0.36
N ILE A 53 -5.75 -8.08 -1.53
CA ILE A 53 -5.72 -8.80 -2.80
C ILE A 53 -4.44 -8.43 -3.54
N VAL A 54 -3.63 -9.43 -3.86
CA VAL A 54 -2.39 -9.26 -4.62
C VAL A 54 -2.57 -9.85 -6.02
N LYS A 55 -2.25 -9.08 -7.05
CA LYS A 55 -2.39 -9.45 -8.46
C LYS A 55 -1.10 -9.13 -9.22
N PRO A 56 -0.66 -9.96 -10.18
CA PRO A 56 0.38 -9.56 -11.11
C PRO A 56 -0.12 -8.47 -12.08
N GLY A 57 0.80 -7.87 -12.85
CA GLY A 57 0.58 -6.71 -13.72
C GLY A 57 -0.43 -6.93 -14.85
N ALA A 58 -0.51 -5.94 -15.76
CA ALA A 58 -1.62 -5.79 -16.72
C ALA A 58 -2.04 -7.10 -17.44
N ASN A 59 -3.36 -7.36 -17.41
CA ASN A 59 -4.12 -8.52 -17.92
C ASN A 59 -4.36 -9.70 -16.96
N ALA A 60 -4.02 -9.57 -15.67
CA ALA A 60 -4.45 -10.54 -14.66
C ALA A 60 -5.99 -10.55 -14.55
N THR A 61 -6.60 -11.72 -14.78
CA THR A 61 -8.02 -11.92 -14.49
C THR A 61 -8.23 -11.94 -12.97
N PRO A 62 -9.47 -11.76 -12.45
CA PRO A 62 -9.73 -11.93 -11.02
C PRO A 62 -9.28 -13.29 -10.46
N ALA A 63 -9.26 -14.34 -11.30
CA ALA A 63 -8.75 -15.66 -10.95
C ALA A 63 -7.23 -15.69 -10.71
N ASP A 64 -6.50 -14.70 -11.21
CA ASP A 64 -5.06 -14.53 -11.02
C ASP A 64 -4.77 -13.62 -9.82
N SER A 65 -5.37 -13.93 -8.66
CA SER A 65 -5.19 -13.14 -7.45
C SER A 65 -5.01 -13.99 -6.20
N ILE A 66 -4.19 -13.50 -5.28
CA ILE A 66 -3.98 -14.10 -3.96
C ILE A 66 -4.66 -13.18 -2.95
N ALA A 67 -5.69 -13.70 -2.29
CA ALA A 67 -6.28 -13.05 -1.14
C ALA A 67 -5.45 -13.37 0.12
N LEU A 68 -5.18 -12.33 0.90
CA LEU A 68 -4.51 -12.39 2.20
C LEU A 68 -5.48 -11.91 3.29
N THR A 69 -5.56 -12.63 4.40
CA THR A 69 -6.37 -12.26 5.58
C THR A 69 -5.48 -11.91 6.75
N CYS A 70 -5.93 -11.00 7.61
CA CYS A 70 -5.21 -10.65 8.83
C CYS A 70 -5.21 -11.85 9.79
N VAL A 71 -4.04 -12.26 10.27
CA VAL A 71 -3.89 -13.42 11.18
C VAL A 71 -3.27 -13.05 12.52
N ALA A 72 -2.59 -11.91 12.63
CA ALA A 72 -1.94 -11.48 13.85
C ALA A 72 -1.76 -9.96 13.89
N TYR A 73 -1.70 -9.41 15.10
CA TYR A 73 -1.30 -8.05 15.41
C TYR A 73 -0.21 -8.09 16.48
N ASP A 74 0.89 -7.39 16.25
CA ASP A 74 2.00 -7.26 17.20
C ASP A 74 1.96 -5.88 17.87
N PRO A 75 1.48 -5.74 19.12
CA PRO A 75 1.28 -4.45 19.77
C PRO A 75 2.55 -3.61 19.95
N PRO A 76 3.72 -4.17 20.34
CA PRO A 76 4.97 -3.41 20.45
C PRO A 76 5.39 -2.72 19.15
N SER A 77 5.32 -3.41 18.01
CA SER A 77 5.70 -2.82 16.71
C SER A 77 4.53 -2.10 16.02
N GLY A 78 3.29 -2.37 16.43
CA GLY A 78 2.08 -1.88 15.77
C GLY A 78 1.95 -2.42 14.35
N VAL A 79 2.28 -3.70 14.15
CA VAL A 79 2.31 -4.37 12.85
C VAL A 79 1.23 -5.45 12.77
N PHE A 80 0.43 -5.37 11.71
CA PHE A 80 -0.54 -6.38 11.32
C PHE A 80 0.11 -7.35 10.34
N THR A 81 -0.08 -8.65 10.55
CA THR A 81 0.42 -9.70 9.67
C THR A 81 -0.75 -10.32 8.91
N PHE A 82 -0.65 -10.28 7.59
CA PHE A 82 -1.57 -10.89 6.65
C PHE A 82 -0.91 -12.12 6.02
N LYS A 83 -1.67 -13.20 5.86
CA LYS A 83 -1.22 -14.44 5.21
C LYS A 83 -2.22 -14.91 4.16
N PRO A 84 -1.79 -15.69 3.15
CA PRO A 84 -2.72 -16.25 2.17
C PRO A 84 -3.85 -17.03 2.82
N THR A 85 -5.06 -16.86 2.29
CA THR A 85 -6.18 -17.71 2.70
C THR A 85 -5.93 -19.17 2.31
N ILE A 86 -6.57 -20.12 3.00
CA ILE A 86 -6.46 -21.56 2.70
C ILE A 86 -6.84 -21.87 1.24
N LYS A 87 -7.70 -21.06 0.63
CA LYS A 87 -8.15 -21.20 -0.76
C LYS A 87 -7.20 -20.56 -1.78
N SER A 88 -6.30 -19.68 -1.34
CA SER A 88 -5.38 -18.95 -2.22
C SER A 88 -4.29 -19.90 -2.74
N GLN A 89 -4.28 -20.14 -4.05
CA GLN A 89 -3.22 -20.90 -4.71
C GLN A 89 -2.12 -19.96 -5.23
N SER A 90 -0.98 -20.54 -5.60
CA SER A 90 0.07 -19.80 -6.29
C SER A 90 -0.42 -19.29 -7.65
N ILE A 91 0.00 -18.08 -8.02
CA ILE A 91 -0.39 -17.50 -9.32
C ILE A 91 0.68 -17.87 -10.34
N SER A 92 0.33 -18.66 -11.33
CA SER A 92 1.21 -18.97 -12.46
C SER A 92 1.00 -17.95 -13.57
N CYS A 93 2.04 -17.21 -13.95
CA CYS A 93 1.94 -16.28 -15.07
C CYS A 93 3.26 -16.13 -15.83
N VAL A 94 3.20 -15.41 -16.95
CA VAL A 94 4.38 -15.11 -17.76
C VAL A 94 5.31 -14.17 -16.98
N PRO A 95 6.63 -14.42 -16.94
CA PRO A 95 7.63 -13.59 -16.24
C PRO A 95 7.48 -12.07 -16.43
N LYS A 96 7.09 -11.63 -17.63
CA LYS A 96 6.87 -10.21 -17.95
C LYS A 96 5.77 -9.55 -17.11
N TYR A 97 4.76 -10.31 -16.70
CA TYR A 97 3.64 -9.81 -15.89
C TYR A 97 3.96 -9.79 -14.38
N LEU A 98 4.91 -10.61 -13.91
CA LEU A 98 5.38 -10.57 -12.52
C LEU A 98 6.25 -9.36 -12.20
N ARG A 99 6.73 -8.63 -13.21
CA ARG A 99 7.52 -7.40 -12.99
C ARG A 99 6.75 -6.35 -12.19
N GLN A 100 5.42 -6.42 -12.18
CA GLN A 100 4.57 -5.51 -11.44
C GLN A 100 3.58 -6.30 -10.58
N LEU A 101 3.48 -5.94 -9.30
CA LEU A 101 2.41 -6.41 -8.42
C LEU A 101 1.46 -5.25 -8.11
N LYS A 102 0.17 -5.53 -8.18
CA LYS A 102 -0.93 -4.66 -7.78
C LYS A 102 -1.49 -5.18 -6.46
N ILE A 103 -1.42 -4.37 -5.43
CA ILE A 103 -1.87 -4.70 -4.08
C ILE A 103 -3.07 -3.81 -3.75
N LEU A 104 -4.18 -4.44 -3.38
CA LEU A 104 -5.45 -3.79 -3.11
C LEU A 104 -5.90 -4.14 -1.70
N PHE A 105 -6.24 -3.15 -0.87
CA PHE A 105 -6.90 -3.41 0.40
C PHE A 105 -8.42 -3.37 0.23
N GLN A 106 -9.09 -4.47 0.53
CA GLN A 106 -10.54 -4.62 0.47
C GLN A 106 -11.10 -4.71 1.90
N GLU A 107 -11.87 -3.69 2.29
CA GLU A 107 -12.38 -3.57 3.67
C GLU A 107 -13.44 -4.62 4.02
N TRP A 108 -14.27 -5.06 3.06
CA TRP A 108 -15.19 -6.18 3.25
C TRP A 108 -15.49 -6.94 1.95
N ASP A 109 -15.97 -8.18 2.07
CA ASP A 109 -16.34 -9.03 0.93
C ASP A 109 -17.65 -8.57 0.26
N GLN A 110 -17.77 -8.73 -1.07
CA GLN A 110 -18.99 -8.37 -1.82
C GLN A 110 -20.21 -9.20 -1.39
N GLU A 111 -20.01 -10.41 -0.89
CA GLU A 111 -21.11 -11.22 -0.32
C GLU A 111 -21.79 -10.52 0.88
N LEU A 112 -21.05 -9.69 1.62
CA LEU A 112 -21.60 -8.90 2.72
C LEU A 112 -22.48 -7.74 2.27
N GLU A 113 -22.42 -7.30 1.01
CA GLU A 113 -23.32 -6.28 0.47
C GLU A 113 -24.78 -6.76 0.52
N SER A 114 -25.00 -8.07 0.38
CA SER A 114 -26.30 -8.70 0.60
C SER A 114 -26.74 -8.67 2.06
N LEU A 115 -25.79 -8.75 3.01
CA LEU A 115 -26.03 -8.63 4.45
C LEU A 115 -26.36 -7.17 4.82
N THR A 116 -25.64 -6.22 4.23
CA THR A 116 -25.90 -4.78 4.33
C THR A 116 -27.29 -4.40 3.84
N GLN A 117 -27.76 -5.01 2.74
CA GLN A 117 -29.13 -4.86 2.27
C GLN A 117 -30.16 -5.40 3.26
N LYS A 118 -29.85 -6.48 4.00
CA LYS A 118 -30.72 -7.00 5.06
C LYS A 118 -30.73 -6.09 6.29
N ILE A 119 -29.59 -5.53 6.70
CA ILE A 119 -29.48 -4.56 7.80
C ILE A 119 -30.26 -3.27 7.46
N ARG A 120 -30.12 -2.73 6.24
CA ARG A 120 -30.88 -1.56 5.77
C ARG A 120 -32.40 -1.80 5.75
N ARG A 121 -32.85 -3.05 5.64
CA ARG A 121 -34.27 -3.41 5.65
C ARG A 121 -34.88 -3.52 7.06
N ASN A 122 -34.11 -3.22 8.12
CA ASN A 122 -34.58 -3.31 9.51
C ASN A 122 -35.22 -4.68 9.82
N GLU A 123 -34.70 -5.78 9.28
CA GLU A 123 -35.13 -7.10 9.74
C GLU A 123 -34.60 -7.33 11.16
N PRO A 124 -35.45 -7.45 12.19
CA PRO A 124 -35.04 -7.49 13.60
C PRO A 124 -34.41 -8.83 14.03
N GLY A 125 -33.76 -9.54 13.11
CA GLY A 125 -33.41 -10.96 13.27
C GLY A 125 -31.99 -11.27 13.74
N ARG A 126 -31.08 -10.30 13.80
CA ARG A 126 -29.73 -10.47 14.38
C ARG A 126 -29.32 -9.22 15.15
N SER A 127 -29.77 -9.16 16.40
CA SER A 127 -29.04 -8.43 17.44
C SER A 127 -27.57 -8.87 17.41
N ALA A 128 -26.64 -7.94 17.60
CA ALA A 128 -25.25 -8.28 17.87
C ALA A 128 -25.21 -9.19 19.12
N GLU A 129 -25.20 -10.51 18.93
CA GLU A 129 -25.33 -11.52 20.00
C GLU A 129 -24.17 -11.50 21.01
N SER A 130 -23.18 -10.62 20.84
CA SER A 130 -21.96 -10.57 21.67
C SER A 130 -21.81 -9.30 22.51
N VAL A 131 -22.71 -8.33 22.46
CA VAL A 131 -22.65 -7.18 23.40
C VAL A 131 -23.36 -7.60 24.68
N GLU A 132 -22.62 -7.61 25.80
CA GLU A 132 -23.19 -8.02 27.09
C GLU A 132 -24.54 -7.32 27.35
N PRO A 133 -25.54 -8.06 27.85
CA PRO A 133 -26.86 -7.52 28.13
C PRO A 133 -26.76 -6.53 29.29
N GLY A 134 -26.64 -5.23 29.02
CA GLY A 134 -26.53 -4.25 30.11
C GLY A 134 -26.57 -2.77 29.75
N SER A 135 -26.32 -2.34 28.51
CA SER A 135 -26.34 -0.91 28.17
C SER A 135 -27.05 -0.67 26.84
N GLU A 136 -28.30 -0.18 26.91
CA GLU A 136 -29.05 0.31 25.74
C GLU A 136 -28.23 1.30 24.91
N ILE A 137 -27.36 2.07 25.58
CA ILE A 137 -26.44 3.03 24.95
C ILE A 137 -25.42 2.30 24.08
N ALA A 138 -24.82 1.20 24.56
CA ALA A 138 -23.83 0.44 23.79
C ALA A 138 -24.46 -0.17 22.52
N GLN A 139 -25.68 -0.71 22.64
CA GLN A 139 -26.40 -1.24 21.49
C GLN A 139 -26.75 -0.14 20.48
N HIS A 140 -27.19 1.03 20.95
CA HIS A 140 -27.50 2.15 20.08
C HIS A 140 -26.26 2.66 19.33
N LEU A 141 -25.12 2.76 20.02
CA LEU A 141 -23.86 3.18 19.41
C LEU A 141 -23.32 2.16 18.40
N SER A 142 -23.44 0.86 18.69
CA SER A 142 -23.08 -0.20 17.74
C SER A 142 -23.96 -0.13 16.48
N ASN A 143 -25.28 0.01 16.63
CA ASN A 143 -26.18 0.17 15.49
C ASN A 143 -25.85 1.41 14.65
N TYR A 144 -25.50 2.53 15.31
CA TYR A 144 -25.08 3.75 14.63
C TYR A 144 -23.74 3.56 13.88
N ALA A 145 -22.77 2.90 14.50
CA ALA A 145 -21.49 2.58 13.88
C ALA A 145 -21.68 1.72 12.62
N LEU A 146 -22.51 0.68 12.71
CA LEU A 146 -22.89 -0.16 11.58
C LEU A 146 -23.54 0.63 10.44
N ALA A 147 -24.46 1.54 10.77
CA ALA A 147 -25.09 2.40 9.77
C ALA A 147 -24.06 3.29 9.05
N LEU A 148 -23.11 3.87 9.80
CA LEU A 148 -22.02 4.69 9.24
C LEU A 148 -21.09 3.88 8.34
N LEU A 149 -20.76 2.64 8.71
CA LEU A 149 -19.94 1.75 7.90
C LEU A 149 -20.54 1.56 6.51
N VAL A 150 -21.83 1.23 6.50
CA VAL A 150 -22.62 0.98 5.30
C VAL A 150 -22.79 2.22 4.42
N GLU A 151 -22.89 3.40 5.03
CA GLU A 151 -23.13 4.64 4.30
C GLU A 151 -21.83 5.24 3.72
N ARG A 152 -20.69 5.00 4.37
CA ARG A 152 -19.40 5.62 4.04
C ARG A 152 -18.37 4.64 3.46
N TYR A 153 -18.84 3.61 2.77
CA TYR A 153 -17.96 2.74 2.01
C TYR A 153 -17.03 3.55 1.11
N VAL A 154 -15.75 3.18 1.11
CA VAL A 154 -14.77 3.76 0.20
C VAL A 154 -14.19 2.65 -0.65
N ASP A 155 -14.16 2.87 -1.96
CA ASP A 155 -13.51 1.97 -2.89
C ASP A 155 -12.04 1.77 -2.50
N SER A 156 -11.58 0.55 -2.67
CA SER A 156 -10.21 0.15 -2.42
C SER A 156 -9.20 0.92 -3.28
N SER A 157 -8.17 1.45 -2.65
CA SER A 157 -7.02 2.06 -3.33
C SER A 157 -6.00 0.99 -3.72
N MET A 158 -5.61 1.01 -5.00
CA MET A 158 -4.64 0.07 -5.57
C MET A 158 -3.23 0.67 -5.52
N LYS A 159 -2.29 -0.03 -4.89
CA LYS A 159 -0.86 0.29 -4.92
C LYS A 159 -0.11 -0.61 -5.89
N GLU A 160 0.89 -0.07 -6.57
CA GLU A 160 1.70 -0.79 -7.55
C GLU A 160 3.16 -0.91 -7.07
N TYR A 161 3.69 -2.12 -7.06
CA TYR A 161 5.06 -2.45 -6.68
C TYR A 161 5.77 -3.14 -7.84
N GLN A 162 7.10 -2.99 -7.93
CA GLN A 162 7.90 -3.57 -9.02
C GLN A 162 8.83 -4.65 -8.47
N ILE A 163 8.90 -5.79 -9.16
CA ILE A 163 9.87 -6.86 -8.89
C ILE A 163 11.08 -6.70 -9.81
N TYR A 164 12.24 -6.45 -9.20
CA TYR A 164 13.49 -6.17 -9.93
C TYR A 164 14.32 -7.42 -10.18
N GLU A 165 14.18 -8.44 -9.33
CA GLU A 165 14.77 -9.76 -9.49
C GLU A 165 14.36 -10.36 -10.84
N LYS A 166 15.23 -11.18 -11.44
CA LYS A 166 14.92 -11.80 -12.74
C LYS A 166 13.83 -12.86 -12.54
N PRO A 167 12.63 -12.69 -13.12
CA PRO A 167 11.60 -13.70 -13.01
C PRO A 167 12.01 -14.94 -13.79
N GLY A 168 12.01 -16.11 -13.14
CA GLY A 168 12.37 -17.40 -13.74
C GLY A 168 13.39 -18.23 -12.97
N GLU A 169 14.08 -17.63 -12.00
CA GLU A 169 14.89 -18.34 -11.00
C GLU A 169 14.06 -18.52 -9.73
N GLU A 170 14.39 -19.54 -8.93
CA GLU A 170 13.81 -19.67 -7.60
C GLU A 170 14.40 -18.59 -6.70
N THR A 171 13.57 -17.60 -6.35
CA THR A 171 14.02 -16.43 -5.58
C THR A 171 13.03 -16.05 -4.50
N ILE A 172 13.57 -15.64 -3.36
CA ILE A 172 12.84 -14.96 -2.29
C ILE A 172 12.94 -13.46 -2.57
N THR A 173 11.80 -12.80 -2.63
CA THR A 173 11.72 -11.36 -2.90
C THR A 173 10.95 -10.66 -1.79
N TYR A 174 11.56 -9.61 -1.27
CA TYR A 174 10.91 -8.67 -0.38
C TYR A 174 10.59 -7.39 -1.14
N LEU A 175 9.33 -6.98 -1.08
CA LEU A 175 8.86 -5.70 -1.60
C LEU A 175 8.34 -4.88 -0.44
N GLY A 176 8.49 -3.57 -0.49
CA GLY A 176 8.02 -2.74 0.61
C GLY A 176 8.08 -1.26 0.32
N ASP A 177 7.52 -0.51 1.26
CA ASP A 177 7.63 0.93 1.38
C ASP A 177 7.63 1.30 2.86
N GLU A 178 7.39 2.58 3.19
CA GLU A 178 7.47 3.08 4.57
C GLU A 178 6.66 2.24 5.56
N ASP A 179 5.45 1.80 5.25
CA ASP A 179 4.55 1.17 6.22
C ASP A 179 4.10 -0.25 5.84
N MET A 180 4.82 -0.89 4.90
CA MET A 180 4.50 -2.23 4.41
C MET A 180 5.73 -3.02 3.95
N ILE A 181 5.74 -4.32 4.27
CA ILE A 181 6.67 -5.32 3.71
C ILE A 181 5.90 -6.55 3.27
N LEU A 182 6.08 -6.97 2.02
CA LEU A 182 5.57 -8.19 1.41
C LEU A 182 6.74 -9.15 1.17
N LYS A 183 6.61 -10.38 1.67
CA LYS A 183 7.54 -11.48 1.37
C LYS A 183 6.88 -12.45 0.40
N CYS A 184 7.52 -12.67 -0.74
CA CYS A 184 7.03 -13.58 -1.77
C CYS A 184 8.16 -14.46 -2.34
N TYR A 185 7.74 -15.55 -2.97
CA TYR A 185 8.59 -16.51 -3.66
C TYR A 185 8.20 -16.51 -5.12
N THR A 186 9.19 -16.54 -6.00
CA THR A 186 8.96 -16.87 -7.40
C THR A 186 9.67 -18.17 -7.73
N ARG A 187 8.99 -19.09 -8.42
CA ARG A 187 9.58 -20.36 -8.86
C ARG A 187 9.16 -20.71 -10.30
N PRO A 188 10.08 -21.21 -11.14
CA PRO A 188 9.70 -21.69 -12.47
C PRO A 188 8.76 -22.89 -12.35
N VAL A 189 7.72 -22.94 -13.18
CA VAL A 189 6.77 -24.05 -13.25
C VAL A 189 7.17 -24.97 -14.39
N GLU A 190 7.36 -26.26 -14.09
CA GLU A 190 7.66 -27.25 -15.14
C GLU A 190 6.47 -27.37 -16.10
N ALA A 191 6.73 -27.18 -17.40
CA ALA A 191 5.74 -27.14 -18.48
C ALA A 191 5.12 -28.51 -18.83
N LYS A 192 4.85 -29.36 -17.84
CA LYS A 192 4.40 -30.74 -18.08
C LYS A 192 2.96 -30.86 -18.62
N LEU A 193 2.17 -29.79 -18.68
CA LEU A 193 0.72 -29.90 -18.95
C LEU A 193 0.06 -28.86 -19.89
N LEU A 194 0.79 -27.92 -20.51
CA LEU A 194 0.16 -26.89 -21.35
C LEU A 194 0.71 -26.90 -22.78
N SER A 195 -0.07 -27.48 -23.69
CA SER A 195 0.29 -27.86 -25.07
C SER A 195 0.20 -26.75 -26.12
N VAL A 196 0.11 -25.46 -25.76
CA VAL A 196 -0.22 -24.42 -26.77
C VAL A 196 0.71 -23.19 -26.81
N ASN A 197 1.63 -23.00 -25.86
CA ASN A 197 2.76 -22.09 -26.05
C ASN A 197 3.79 -22.27 -24.92
N PRO A 198 5.08 -22.56 -25.22
CA PRO A 198 6.10 -22.81 -24.21
C PRO A 198 6.69 -21.51 -23.63
N GLU A 199 5.90 -20.46 -23.45
CA GLU A 199 6.39 -19.32 -22.65
C GLU A 199 6.62 -19.86 -21.23
N LYS A 200 7.87 -19.82 -20.77
CA LYS A 200 8.25 -20.24 -19.41
C LYS A 200 7.31 -19.56 -18.42
N THR A 201 6.54 -20.32 -17.66
CA THR A 201 5.67 -19.80 -16.62
C THR A 201 6.40 -19.76 -15.29
N VAL A 202 6.07 -18.78 -14.46
CA VAL A 202 6.61 -18.61 -13.12
C VAL A 202 5.44 -18.54 -12.16
N ALA A 203 5.52 -19.32 -11.10
CA ALA A 203 4.58 -19.28 -9.99
C ALA A 203 5.02 -18.21 -8.99
N LEU A 204 4.08 -17.36 -8.58
CA LEU A 204 4.21 -16.43 -7.47
C LEU A 204 3.49 -17.01 -6.25
N GLU A 205 4.22 -17.13 -5.15
CA GLU A 205 3.69 -17.52 -3.85
C GLU A 205 3.96 -16.40 -2.85
N ILE A 206 2.99 -16.12 -1.98
CA ILE A 206 3.13 -15.08 -0.94
C ILE A 206 3.24 -15.79 0.39
N GLU A 207 4.23 -15.44 1.21
CA GLU A 207 4.33 -15.99 2.56
C GLU A 207 3.49 -15.16 3.53
N TYR A 208 3.75 -13.85 3.53
CA TYR A 208 3.08 -12.90 4.38
C TYR A 208 3.19 -11.49 3.81
N MET A 209 2.32 -10.64 4.32
CA MET A 209 2.43 -9.19 4.20
C MET A 209 2.29 -8.58 5.58
N LYS A 210 3.24 -7.74 5.96
CA LYS A 210 3.29 -7.02 7.23
C LYS A 210 3.03 -5.55 6.98
N VAL A 211 2.09 -4.95 7.69
CA VAL A 211 1.66 -3.56 7.47
C VAL A 211 1.43 -2.82 8.78
N ARG A 212 1.58 -1.50 8.77
CA ARG A 212 1.05 -0.64 9.84
C ARG A 212 -0.37 -0.18 9.53
N SER A 213 -1.08 0.29 10.55
CA SER A 213 -2.43 0.86 10.39
C SER A 213 -2.49 2.03 9.39
N SER A 214 -1.41 2.81 9.22
CA SER A 214 -1.34 3.86 8.19
C SER A 214 -1.47 3.31 6.77
N TRP A 215 -0.90 2.13 6.49
CA TRP A 215 -1.02 1.51 5.17
C TRP A 215 -2.46 1.06 4.92
N ILE A 216 -3.09 0.39 5.89
CA ILE A 216 -4.47 -0.11 5.79
C ILE A 216 -5.42 1.05 5.49
N VAL A 217 -5.29 2.15 6.22
CA VAL A 217 -6.14 3.34 6.05
C VAL A 217 -5.86 4.08 4.74
N SER A 218 -4.61 4.06 4.26
CA SER A 218 -4.30 4.58 2.92
C SER A 218 -4.98 3.78 1.80
N GLY A 219 -5.31 2.50 2.09
CA GLY A 219 -6.08 1.62 1.23
C GLY A 219 -7.57 1.98 1.13
N THR A 220 -8.12 2.75 2.07
CA THR A 220 -9.55 3.12 2.16
C THR A 220 -9.82 4.59 1.88
N SER A 221 -8.86 5.31 1.27
CA SER A 221 -9.04 6.74 0.97
C SER A 221 -8.87 7.02 -0.52
N ASN A 222 -9.99 7.29 -1.19
CA ASN A 222 -10.01 7.93 -2.51
C ASN A 222 -9.57 9.40 -2.47
N GLN A 223 -9.46 9.98 -1.28
CA GLN A 223 -9.17 11.40 -1.08
C GLN A 223 -7.68 11.59 -0.76
N ASN A 224 -7.06 12.55 -1.46
CA ASN A 224 -5.67 13.02 -1.33
C ASN A 224 -5.29 13.57 0.07
N ALA A 225 -6.06 13.28 1.13
CA ALA A 225 -5.66 13.63 2.48
C ALA A 225 -4.42 12.80 2.82
N ALA A 226 -3.27 13.47 2.93
CA ALA A 226 -2.01 12.85 3.29
C ALA A 226 -2.14 12.24 4.70
N ILE A 227 -2.39 10.93 4.73
CA ILE A 227 -2.31 10.15 5.97
C ILE A 227 -0.83 10.08 6.34
N PRO A 228 -0.45 10.51 7.56
CA PRO A 228 0.92 10.34 8.02
C PRO A 228 1.30 8.87 7.96
N ARG A 229 2.37 8.58 7.22
CA ARG A 229 2.95 7.25 7.13
C ARG A 229 4.09 7.15 8.11
N PHE A 230 4.28 5.97 8.67
CA PHE A 230 5.29 5.71 9.68
C PHE A 230 6.12 4.51 9.26
N GLN A 231 7.43 4.61 9.39
CA GLN A 231 8.35 3.52 9.08
C GLN A 231 7.94 2.24 9.83
N ILE A 232 7.79 1.13 9.13
CA ILE A 232 7.61 -0.20 9.69
C ILE A 232 8.95 -0.65 10.28
N TYR A 233 8.91 -1.21 11.50
CA TYR A 233 10.10 -1.57 12.26
C TYR A 233 11.12 -0.42 12.45
N PRO A 234 10.70 0.74 12.98
CA PRO A 234 11.58 1.91 13.09
C PRO A 234 12.85 1.63 13.90
N GLU A 235 12.77 0.82 14.95
CA GLU A 235 13.90 0.40 15.78
C GLU A 235 14.96 -0.36 14.97
N ARG A 236 14.55 -1.18 13.99
CA ARG A 236 15.45 -1.93 13.13
C ARG A 236 16.17 -1.00 12.14
N TYR A 237 15.47 -0.01 11.59
CA TYR A 237 16.09 1.00 10.73
C TYR A 237 17.07 1.92 11.48
N ILE A 238 16.77 2.26 12.74
CA ILE A 238 17.71 3.01 13.59
C ILE A 238 18.99 2.19 13.79
N LEU A 239 18.86 0.92 14.18
CA LEU A 239 20.01 0.03 14.33
C LEU A 239 20.79 -0.11 13.02
N LEU A 240 20.10 -0.32 11.90
CA LEU A 240 20.77 -0.42 10.59
C LEU A 240 21.51 0.87 10.23
N SER A 241 20.92 2.04 10.52
CA SER A 241 21.59 3.33 10.32
C SER A 241 22.90 3.42 11.09
N GLU A 242 22.94 3.00 12.35
CA GLU A 242 24.17 2.96 13.15
C GLU A 242 25.21 2.02 12.53
N LEU A 243 24.80 0.80 12.15
CA LEU A 243 25.67 -0.20 11.54
C LEU A 243 26.25 0.27 10.20
N THR A 244 25.42 0.89 9.36
CA THR A 244 25.87 1.45 8.07
C THR A 244 26.83 2.61 8.25
N ALA A 245 26.61 3.48 9.24
CA ALA A 245 27.50 4.58 9.57
C ALA A 245 28.88 4.07 10.04
N GLU A 246 28.91 3.08 10.94
CA GLU A 246 30.14 2.41 11.38
C GLU A 246 30.90 1.75 10.22
N ALA A 247 30.15 1.20 9.25
CA ALA A 247 30.70 0.59 8.05
C ALA A 247 31.16 1.61 6.98
N GLY A 248 30.94 2.91 7.17
CA GLY A 248 31.29 3.96 6.20
C GLY A 248 30.34 4.05 4.99
N ILE A 249 29.10 3.57 5.14
CA ILE A 249 28.06 3.60 4.12
C ILE A 249 27.16 4.81 4.40
N SER A 250 27.20 5.81 3.51
CA SER A 250 26.50 7.08 3.72
C SER A 250 25.06 7.11 3.21
N ASP A 251 24.72 6.25 2.24
CA ASP A 251 23.41 6.23 1.59
C ASP A 251 23.10 4.82 1.08
N TYR A 252 21.85 4.38 1.23
CA TYR A 252 21.38 3.08 0.75
C TYR A 252 19.86 3.06 0.53
N ASN A 253 19.39 2.12 -0.28
CA ASN A 253 17.98 1.92 -0.51
C ASN A 253 17.33 1.18 0.67
N HIS A 254 16.49 1.88 1.43
CA HIS A 254 15.74 1.33 2.56
C HIS A 254 14.76 0.21 2.18
N TYR A 255 14.39 0.12 0.90
CA TYR A 255 13.42 -0.83 0.36
C TYR A 255 14.06 -1.87 -0.56
N ALA A 256 15.39 -1.95 -0.57
CA ALA A 256 16.07 -3.05 -1.24
C ALA A 256 15.69 -4.37 -0.58
N SER A 257 15.51 -5.42 -1.39
CA SER A 257 15.07 -6.75 -0.94
C SER A 257 15.92 -7.30 0.22
N ALA A 258 17.25 -7.11 0.17
CA ALA A 258 18.17 -7.52 1.24
C ALA A 258 18.01 -6.71 2.54
N VAL A 259 17.71 -5.40 2.43
CA VAL A 259 17.46 -4.54 3.59
C VAL A 259 16.14 -4.93 4.26
N LEU A 260 15.08 -5.11 3.46
CA LEU A 260 13.78 -5.54 3.95
C LEU A 260 13.85 -6.91 4.63
N GLN A 261 14.58 -7.86 4.02
CA GLN A 261 14.84 -9.16 4.64
C GLN A 261 15.47 -9.00 6.02
N TRP A 262 16.55 -8.21 6.14
CA TRP A 262 17.26 -8.02 7.40
C TRP A 262 16.42 -7.30 8.46
N VAL A 263 15.64 -6.29 8.06
CA VAL A 263 14.76 -5.53 8.95
C VAL A 263 13.64 -6.41 9.51
N THR A 264 13.14 -7.38 8.73
CA THR A 264 12.11 -8.31 9.20
C THR A 264 12.60 -9.44 10.11
N SER A 265 13.92 -9.58 10.26
CA SER A 265 14.58 -10.62 11.06
C SER A 265 15.10 -10.07 12.39
N ASP A 266 15.30 -10.95 13.36
CA ASP A 266 15.89 -10.62 14.67
C ASP A 266 17.43 -10.63 14.66
N HIS A 267 18.02 -10.23 13.53
CA HIS A 267 19.47 -10.23 13.35
C HIS A 267 20.16 -9.30 14.35
N SER A 268 21.28 -9.77 14.89
CA SER A 268 22.11 -9.06 15.85
C SER A 268 23.26 -8.36 15.13
N LYS A 269 23.83 -7.31 15.75
CA LYS A 269 24.99 -6.58 15.22
C LYS A 269 26.18 -7.47 14.81
N LEU A 270 26.34 -8.62 15.47
CA LEU A 270 27.51 -9.49 15.33
C LEU A 270 27.25 -10.75 14.49
N ASP A 271 26.08 -10.87 13.88
CA ASP A 271 25.79 -12.04 13.06
C ASP A 271 26.35 -11.94 11.63
N GLN A 272 26.43 -13.10 10.99
CA GLN A 272 26.99 -13.21 9.65
C GLN A 272 26.10 -12.50 8.64
N GLU A 273 24.78 -12.56 8.83
CA GLU A 273 23.79 -11.95 7.95
C GLU A 273 23.90 -10.42 7.93
N THR A 274 24.18 -9.79 9.07
CA THR A 274 24.48 -8.35 9.15
C THR A 274 25.76 -8.02 8.40
N THR A 275 26.80 -8.84 8.58
CA THR A 275 28.08 -8.66 7.89
C THR A 275 27.90 -8.76 6.37
N ASP A 276 27.16 -9.76 5.91
CA ASP A 276 26.86 -10.00 4.50
C ASP A 276 26.03 -8.85 3.90
N LEU A 277 25.04 -8.34 4.63
CA LEU A 277 24.27 -7.17 4.20
C LEU A 277 25.17 -5.95 4.03
N LEU A 278 25.99 -5.62 5.03
CA LEU A 278 26.87 -4.46 4.97
C LEU A 278 27.88 -4.57 3.82
N GLN A 279 28.44 -5.76 3.60
CA GLN A 279 29.33 -6.02 2.47
C GLN A 279 28.61 -5.82 1.14
N ARG A 280 27.40 -6.38 0.98
CA ARG A 280 26.57 -6.18 -0.21
C ARG A 280 26.26 -4.70 -0.45
N LEU A 281 25.91 -3.94 0.58
CA LEU A 281 25.61 -2.51 0.45
C LEU A 281 26.85 -1.71 0.01
N LYS A 282 28.06 -2.09 0.47
CA LYS A 282 29.31 -1.51 -0.02
C LYS A 282 29.55 -1.83 -1.49
N ASP A 283 29.44 -3.09 -1.86
CA ASP A 283 29.75 -3.56 -3.22
C ASP A 283 28.76 -2.99 -4.26
N THR A 284 27.49 -2.89 -3.90
CA THR A 284 26.42 -2.34 -4.76
C THR A 284 26.29 -0.83 -4.69
N LYS A 285 27.02 -0.16 -3.78
CA LYS A 285 26.89 1.27 -3.46
C LYS A 285 25.46 1.65 -3.07
N GLY A 286 24.88 0.88 -2.15
CA GLY A 286 23.55 1.14 -1.56
C GLY A 286 22.38 0.42 -2.20
N ASP A 287 22.61 -0.56 -3.10
CA ASP A 287 21.59 -1.41 -3.73
C ASP A 287 20.39 -0.65 -4.37
N PHE A 288 20.69 0.48 -5.01
CA PHE A 288 19.68 1.28 -5.70
C PHE A 288 19.25 0.66 -7.03
N THR A 289 17.95 0.64 -7.27
CA THR A 289 17.32 0.22 -8.53
C THR A 289 17.62 1.22 -9.65
N LYS A 290 17.43 0.79 -10.91
CA LYS A 290 17.52 1.70 -12.07
C LYS A 290 16.58 2.90 -11.92
N SER A 291 15.39 2.67 -11.36
CA SER A 291 14.37 3.72 -11.20
C SER A 291 14.80 4.79 -10.19
N GLU A 292 15.42 4.39 -9.08
CA GLU A 292 15.88 5.30 -8.04
C GLU A 292 17.11 6.09 -8.49
N LYS A 293 18.05 5.42 -9.15
CA LYS A 293 19.21 6.09 -9.77
C LYS A 293 18.75 7.16 -10.76
N LEU A 294 17.77 6.82 -11.61
CA LEU A 294 17.23 7.76 -12.59
C LEU A 294 16.49 8.92 -11.91
N ALA A 295 15.68 8.64 -10.89
CA ALA A 295 14.96 9.65 -10.13
C ALA A 295 15.93 10.65 -9.47
N LYS A 296 16.97 10.15 -8.79
CA LYS A 296 18.00 10.96 -8.12
C LYS A 296 18.72 11.89 -9.10
N GLU A 297 19.08 11.37 -10.27
CA GLU A 297 19.75 12.13 -11.33
C GLU A 297 18.85 13.18 -12.01
N LEU A 298 17.55 12.92 -12.12
CA LEU A 298 16.58 13.89 -12.62
C LEU A 298 16.37 15.02 -11.60
N GLU A 299 16.21 14.68 -10.32
CA GLU A 299 16.04 15.66 -9.24
C GLU A 299 17.28 16.55 -9.08
N ALA A 300 18.48 15.99 -9.22
CA ALA A 300 19.74 16.76 -9.24
C ALA A 300 19.81 17.79 -10.39
N ARG A 301 19.01 17.59 -11.45
CA ARG A 301 18.88 18.51 -12.59
C ARG A 301 17.63 19.41 -12.48
N GLY A 302 16.93 19.40 -11.34
CA GLY A 302 15.70 20.18 -11.12
C GLY A 302 14.46 19.62 -11.81
N ILE A 303 14.51 18.39 -12.31
CA ILE A 303 13.37 17.74 -12.97
C ILE A 303 12.61 16.89 -11.96
N THR A 304 11.28 17.01 -11.95
CA THR A 304 10.43 16.24 -11.04
C THR A 304 10.50 14.75 -11.36
N ARG A 305 10.65 13.88 -10.34
CA ARG A 305 10.63 12.41 -10.46
C ARG A 305 9.49 11.87 -11.33
N ARG A 306 8.32 12.51 -11.30
CA ARG A 306 7.14 12.14 -12.10
C ARG A 306 7.43 12.07 -13.60
N CYS A 307 8.37 12.87 -14.12
CA CYS A 307 8.70 12.91 -15.53
C CYS A 307 9.26 11.57 -16.04
N MET A 308 9.89 10.75 -15.19
CA MET A 308 10.35 9.41 -15.59
C MET A 308 9.22 8.48 -16.03
N TRP A 309 8.00 8.70 -15.55
CA TRP A 309 6.85 7.86 -15.90
C TRP A 309 6.06 8.35 -17.12
N GLN A 310 6.28 9.60 -17.55
CA GLN A 310 5.55 10.20 -18.69
C GLN A 310 5.94 9.56 -20.02
N HIS A 311 7.18 9.07 -20.12
CA HIS A 311 7.71 8.55 -21.38
C HIS A 311 7.68 7.02 -21.44
N GLY A 312 7.18 6.48 -22.55
CA GLY A 312 7.15 5.03 -22.78
C GLY A 312 8.55 4.39 -22.80
N PHE A 313 9.56 5.09 -23.32
CA PHE A 313 10.95 4.57 -23.35
C PHE A 313 11.56 4.44 -21.94
N SER A 314 11.29 5.40 -21.05
CA SER A 314 11.80 5.37 -19.67
C SER A 314 11.17 4.23 -18.88
N ARG A 315 9.85 4.01 -19.03
CA ARG A 315 9.15 2.84 -18.48
C ARG A 315 9.79 1.52 -18.91
N ARG A 316 10.04 1.35 -20.21
CA ARG A 316 10.69 0.13 -20.73
C ARG A 316 12.12 -0.07 -20.20
N PHE A 317 12.89 1.01 -20.09
CA PHE A 317 14.24 0.98 -19.53
C PHE A 317 14.24 0.57 -18.04
N ILE A 318 13.34 1.17 -17.25
CA ILE A 318 13.18 0.86 -15.82
C ILE A 318 12.76 -0.60 -15.62
N SER A 319 11.77 -1.07 -16.39
CA SER A 319 11.30 -2.46 -16.33
C SER A 319 12.29 -3.49 -16.92
N GLY A 320 13.41 -3.04 -17.51
CA GLY A 320 14.40 -3.91 -18.15
C GLY A 320 13.87 -4.64 -19.39
N LEU A 321 12.78 -4.15 -19.98
CA LEU A 321 12.19 -4.70 -21.21
C LEU A 321 12.96 -4.25 -22.46
N ASP A 322 13.70 -3.15 -22.35
CA ASP A 322 14.45 -2.54 -23.44
C ASP A 322 15.82 -2.10 -22.92
N ASN A 323 16.88 -2.73 -23.44
CA ASN A 323 18.27 -2.40 -23.15
C ASN A 323 18.94 -1.66 -24.32
N SER A 324 18.17 -1.14 -25.29
CA SER A 324 18.72 -0.41 -26.43
C SER A 324 19.35 0.94 -26.06
N MET A 325 19.01 1.49 -24.90
CA MET A 325 19.52 2.77 -24.41
C MET A 325 20.33 2.59 -23.14
N THR A 326 21.46 3.30 -23.05
CA THR A 326 22.21 3.44 -21.81
C THR A 326 21.47 4.33 -20.82
N PHE A 327 21.90 4.30 -19.56
CA PHE A 327 21.34 5.14 -18.51
C PHE A 327 21.43 6.64 -18.89
N GLU A 328 22.59 7.07 -19.38
CA GLU A 328 22.86 8.45 -19.80
C GLU A 328 21.98 8.86 -20.97
N GLN A 329 21.76 7.97 -21.94
CA GLN A 329 20.90 8.23 -23.09
C GLN A 329 19.44 8.43 -22.68
N VAL A 330 18.93 7.61 -21.75
CA VAL A 330 17.56 7.75 -21.22
C VAL A 330 17.42 9.06 -20.44
N LEU A 331 18.39 9.37 -19.59
CA LEU A 331 18.43 10.58 -18.77
C LEU A 331 18.45 11.84 -19.63
N GLU A 332 19.38 11.94 -20.58
CA GLU A 332 19.48 13.09 -21.49
C GLU A 332 18.23 13.25 -22.36
N ARG A 333 17.60 12.14 -22.76
CA ARG A 333 16.36 12.20 -23.54
C ARG A 333 15.20 12.78 -22.73
N ILE A 334 15.07 12.44 -21.44
CA ILE A 334 14.06 13.02 -20.56
C ILE A 334 14.37 14.51 -20.36
N VAL A 335 15.61 14.86 -20.02
CA VAL A 335 16.05 16.24 -19.79
C VAL A 335 15.75 17.13 -21.00
N ASN A 336 16.07 16.66 -22.20
CA ASN A 336 15.83 17.41 -23.43
C ASN A 336 14.33 17.57 -23.72
N SER A 337 13.50 16.57 -23.38
CA SER A 337 12.05 16.65 -23.52
C SER A 337 11.46 17.73 -22.59
N GLU A 338 11.87 17.76 -21.32
CA GLU A 338 11.35 18.74 -20.36
C GLU A 338 11.77 20.17 -20.71
N LYS A 339 13.05 20.37 -21.10
CA LYS A 339 13.54 21.69 -21.57
C LYS A 339 12.79 22.20 -22.80
N GLN A 340 12.39 21.33 -23.71
CA GLN A 340 11.61 21.73 -24.88
C GLN A 340 10.19 22.16 -24.52
N LEU A 341 9.59 21.56 -23.49
CA LEU A 341 8.26 21.93 -23.00
C LEU A 341 8.29 23.32 -22.34
N GLU A 342 9.27 23.58 -21.47
CA GLU A 342 9.47 24.90 -20.85
C GLU A 342 9.67 26.02 -21.89
N ASN A 343 10.41 25.72 -22.97
CA ASN A 343 10.62 26.66 -24.08
C ASN A 343 9.36 26.91 -24.94
N ARG A 344 8.40 25.97 -24.96
CA ARG A 344 7.11 26.17 -25.65
C ARG A 344 6.17 27.03 -24.82
N ASP A 345 6.13 26.81 -23.51
CA ASP A 345 5.26 27.57 -22.60
C ASP A 345 5.73 29.03 -22.45
N THR A 346 7.04 29.27 -22.49
CA THR A 346 7.60 30.63 -22.49
C THR A 346 7.37 31.38 -23.81
N ASN A 347 7.36 30.68 -24.95
CA ASN A 347 7.06 31.27 -26.26
C ASN A 347 5.55 31.38 -26.57
N GLN A 348 4.68 30.83 -25.71
CA GLN A 348 3.23 30.97 -25.78
C GLN A 348 2.66 31.93 -24.71
N LYS A 349 3.42 32.93 -24.25
CA LYS A 349 2.83 34.06 -23.52
C LYS A 349 1.95 34.86 -24.50
N PRO A 350 0.61 34.88 -24.35
CA PRO A 350 -0.22 35.69 -25.23
C PRO A 350 -0.05 37.16 -24.88
N MET A 351 0.23 37.99 -25.90
CA MET A 351 -0.14 39.41 -25.86
C MET A 351 -1.65 39.50 -25.67
N VAL A 352 -2.11 39.66 -24.43
CA VAL A 352 -3.45 40.15 -24.13
C VAL A 352 -3.35 41.62 -23.76
N THR A 353 -3.23 42.46 -24.78
CA THR A 353 -3.77 43.82 -24.73
C THR A 353 -5.14 43.79 -25.41
N ALA A 354 -6.20 43.55 -24.65
CA ALA A 354 -7.54 44.03 -25.00
C ALA A 354 -8.46 43.94 -23.78
N LYS A 355 -9.01 45.10 -23.40
CA LYS A 355 -10.10 45.26 -22.43
C LYS A 355 -11.24 44.27 -22.71
N PRO A 356 -11.86 43.67 -21.68
CA PRO A 356 -13.14 42.99 -21.86
C PRO A 356 -14.26 44.03 -22.07
N PRO A 357 -15.20 43.80 -23.00
CA PRO A 357 -16.45 44.55 -22.99
C PRO A 357 -17.31 44.04 -21.83
N ALA A 358 -17.83 44.99 -21.06
CA ALA A 358 -18.84 44.73 -20.05
C ALA A 358 -20.04 44.02 -20.68
N ARG A 359 -20.38 42.82 -20.20
CA ARG A 359 -21.72 42.26 -20.34
C ARG A 359 -22.18 41.75 -18.98
N PHE A 360 -23.15 42.51 -18.47
CA PHE A 360 -24.11 42.16 -17.45
C PHE A 360 -24.63 40.73 -17.62
N PHE A 361 -24.59 39.94 -16.55
CA PHE A 361 -25.61 38.95 -16.25
C PHE A 361 -25.88 38.98 -14.75
N ASP A 362 -26.98 39.64 -14.38
CA ASP A 362 -27.63 39.54 -13.08
C ASP A 362 -28.17 38.12 -12.91
N TRP A 363 -27.77 37.44 -11.83
CA TRP A 363 -28.47 36.26 -11.35
C TRP A 363 -28.81 36.45 -9.87
N LYS A 364 -30.05 36.89 -9.63
CA LYS A 364 -30.67 36.95 -8.30
C LYS A 364 -31.04 35.53 -7.89
N PHE A 365 -30.45 35.02 -6.80
CA PHE A 365 -31.06 33.93 -6.04
C PHE A 365 -32.14 34.50 -5.11
N GLY A 366 -33.38 34.12 -5.39
CA GLY A 366 -34.52 34.34 -4.52
C GLY A 366 -34.41 33.49 -3.26
N LYS A 367 -34.68 34.11 -2.12
CA LYS A 367 -35.05 33.44 -0.88
C LYS A 367 -36.55 33.14 -0.92
N SER A 368 -36.89 31.92 -0.56
CA SER A 368 -38.18 31.48 -0.05
C SER A 368 -37.87 30.21 0.74
N SER A 369 -38.39 29.94 1.93
CA SER A 369 -39.19 30.68 2.93
C SER A 369 -39.41 29.67 4.05
#